data_AF-A0A7J6CKR4-F1
#
_entry.id   AF-A0A7J6CKR4-F1
#
_cell.length_a   1.000
_cell.length_b   1.000
_cell.length_c   1.000
_cell.angle_alpha   90.00
_cell.angle_beta   90.00
_cell.angle_gamma   90.00
#
_symmetry.space_group_name_H-M   'P 1'
#
loop_
_entity.id
_entity.type
_entity.pdbx_description
1 polymer ?
#
loop_
_entity_poly.entity_id
_entity_poly.type
_entity_poly.pdbx_seq_one_letter_code
_entity_poly.pdbx_strand_id
1 'polypeptide(L)'
;MKPTMNQPETKRVLAIFVAAFSILCVATCPENHFQVHETLCCLNCQEGDYVARNCSEAHGLHTGVLCNPCRRCEKNGEITVSNCTQFSDTQCSSRIHRKVQQITLYGCSSVIAAVVMLAVIVAACYFCRISKSAESDGSSAGEPFHISI
;
A
#
# COMPACT_ATOMS: atom_id res chain seq x y z
N MET A 1 -68.32 -22.54 -23.68
CA MET A 1 -67.18 -22.91 -22.81
C MET A 1 -66.37 -21.65 -22.53
N LYS A 2 -66.30 -21.23 -21.26
CA LYS A 2 -65.62 -19.99 -20.83
C LYS A 2 -64.57 -20.44 -19.80
N PRO A 3 -63.26 -20.28 -20.06
CA PRO A 3 -62.26 -20.72 -19.10
C PRO A 3 -62.19 -19.70 -17.96
N THR A 4 -62.51 -20.18 -16.76
CA THR A 4 -62.33 -19.47 -15.50
C THR A 4 -60.83 -19.44 -15.21
N MET A 5 -60.21 -18.27 -15.38
CA MET A 5 -58.79 -18.06 -15.15
C MET A 5 -58.53 -17.92 -13.65
N ASN A 6 -57.82 -18.89 -13.09
CA ASN A 6 -57.51 -18.99 -11.66
C ASN A 6 -56.71 -17.78 -11.17
N GLN A 7 -57.25 -17.15 -10.12
CA GLN A 7 -56.79 -15.92 -9.48
C GLN A 7 -56.07 -16.16 -8.12
N PRO A 8 -54.93 -16.86 -8.04
CA PRO A 8 -54.06 -16.79 -6.84
C PRO A 8 -52.63 -16.28 -7.11
N GLU A 9 -52.17 -16.23 -8.36
CA GLU A 9 -50.74 -15.96 -8.69
C GLU A 9 -50.37 -14.46 -8.73
N THR A 10 -51.34 -13.57 -8.99
CA THR A 10 -51.06 -12.15 -9.25
C THR A 10 -50.63 -11.37 -7.99
N LYS A 11 -51.09 -11.79 -6.80
CA LYS A 11 -50.81 -11.08 -5.54
C LYS A 11 -49.39 -11.34 -5.01
N ARG A 12 -48.84 -12.54 -5.23
CA ARG A 12 -47.45 -12.87 -4.83
C ARG A 12 -46.42 -12.16 -5.71
N VAL A 13 -46.68 -12.07 -7.02
CA VAL A 13 -45.81 -11.33 -7.94
C VAL A 13 -45.79 -9.84 -7.57
N LEU A 14 -46.95 -9.24 -7.29
CA LEU A 14 -47.02 -7.83 -6.89
C LEU A 14 -46.26 -7.55 -5.58
N ALA A 15 -46.35 -8.43 -4.58
CA ALA A 15 -45.65 -8.27 -3.31
C ALA A 15 -44.12 -8.40 -3.45
N ILE A 16 -43.63 -9.29 -4.31
CA ILE A 16 -42.20 -9.43 -4.62
C ILE A 16 -41.68 -8.18 -5.35
N PHE A 17 -42.46 -7.63 -6.29
CA PHE A 17 -42.12 -6.38 -6.97
C PHE A 17 -42.06 -5.19 -6.01
N VAL A 18 -43.01 -5.07 -5.06
CA VAL A 18 -43.01 -3.98 -4.05
C VAL A 18 -41.85 -4.13 -3.05
N ALA A 19 -41.50 -5.36 -2.65
CA ALA A 19 -40.36 -5.61 -1.77
C ALA A 19 -39.01 -5.34 -2.45
N ALA A 20 -38.87 -5.66 -3.75
CA ALA A 20 -37.66 -5.38 -4.52
C ALA A 20 -37.45 -3.87 -4.78
N PHE A 21 -38.53 -3.11 -5.01
CA PHE A 21 -38.45 -1.65 -5.15
C PHE A 21 -38.11 -0.92 -3.85
N SER A 22 -38.43 -1.53 -2.69
CA SER A 22 -38.17 -0.94 -1.38
C SER A 22 -36.69 -1.00 -0.95
N ILE A 23 -35.82 -1.70 -1.70
CA ILE A 23 -34.42 -1.96 -1.31
C ILE A 23 -33.42 -0.99 -1.96
N LEU A 24 -33.83 -0.08 -2.86
CA LEU A 24 -32.89 0.67 -3.70
C LEU A 24 -32.90 2.20 -3.54
N CYS A 25 -33.44 2.74 -2.45
CA CYS A 25 -33.18 4.13 -2.08
C CYS A 25 -31.85 4.24 -1.32
N VAL A 26 -30.74 3.95 -1.99
CA VAL A 26 -29.42 4.40 -1.50
C VAL A 26 -29.44 5.92 -1.67
N ALA A 27 -29.51 6.65 -0.57
CA ALA A 27 -29.41 8.11 -0.58
C ALA A 27 -27.99 8.50 -1.03
N THR A 28 -27.78 8.61 -2.34
CA THR A 28 -26.55 9.16 -2.90
C THR A 28 -26.60 10.68 -2.80
N CYS A 29 -25.47 11.30 -2.45
CA CYS A 29 -25.37 12.76 -2.45
C CYS A 29 -25.70 13.33 -3.84
N PRO A 30 -26.30 14.54 -3.91
CA PRO A 30 -26.57 15.22 -5.17
C PRO A 30 -25.26 15.55 -5.92
N GLU A 31 -25.38 15.93 -7.19
CA GLU A 31 -24.22 16.35 -7.98
C GLU A 31 -23.40 17.45 -7.28
N ASN A 32 -22.08 17.43 -7.47
CA ASN A 32 -21.12 18.33 -6.83
C ASN A 32 -21.05 18.25 -5.30
N HIS A 33 -21.49 17.14 -4.72
CA HIS A 33 -21.34 16.84 -3.30
C HIS A 33 -20.59 15.54 -3.08
N PHE A 34 -19.90 15.43 -1.95
CA PHE A 34 -19.29 14.21 -1.47
C PHE A 34 -19.89 13.81 -0.13
N GLN A 35 -19.96 12.50 0.10
CA GLN A 35 -20.52 11.95 1.33
C GLN A 35 -19.43 11.89 2.41
N VAL A 36 -19.73 12.42 3.60
CA VAL A 36 -18.85 12.32 4.78
C VAL A 36 -19.40 11.35 5.82
N HIS A 37 -20.72 11.29 5.96
CA HIS A 37 -21.43 10.35 6.81
C HIS A 37 -22.69 9.84 6.09
N GLU A 38 -23.32 8.77 6.61
CA GLU A 38 -24.45 8.08 5.97
C GLU A 38 -25.54 9.03 5.43
N THR A 39 -25.78 10.16 6.10
CA THR A 39 -26.78 11.17 5.69
C THR A 39 -26.19 12.57 5.43
N LEU A 40 -24.89 12.77 5.62
CA LEU A 40 -24.25 14.09 5.52
C LEU A 40 -23.48 14.24 4.21
N CYS A 41 -23.98 15.14 3.35
CA CYS A 41 -23.38 15.51 2.08
C CYS A 41 -22.75 16.90 2.17
N CYS A 42 -21.50 17.01 1.77
CA CYS A 42 -20.74 18.25 1.76
C CYS A 42 -20.50 18.73 0.31
N LEU A 43 -20.49 20.04 0.08
CA LEU A 43 -20.15 20.62 -1.23
C LEU A 43 -18.70 20.33 -1.61
N ASN A 44 -18.47 19.95 -2.86
CA ASN A 44 -17.14 19.83 -3.42
C ASN A 44 -16.46 21.21 -3.51
N CYS A 45 -15.13 21.24 -3.36
CA CYS A 45 -14.33 22.43 -3.64
C CYS A 45 -14.25 22.68 -5.15
N GLN A 46 -13.89 23.92 -5.52
CA GLN A 46 -13.66 24.26 -6.93
C GLN A 46 -12.41 23.57 -7.48
N GLU A 47 -12.29 23.54 -8.80
CA GLU A 47 -11.12 22.98 -9.47
C GLU A 47 -9.86 23.79 -9.11
N GLY A 48 -8.81 23.09 -8.70
CA GLY A 48 -7.57 23.71 -8.20
C GLY A 48 -7.55 23.95 -6.69
N ASP A 49 -8.62 23.58 -5.97
CA ASP A 49 -8.68 23.55 -4.52
C ASP A 49 -8.83 22.11 -3.99
N TYR A 50 -8.45 21.90 -2.73
CA TYR A 50 -8.66 20.66 -2.00
C TYR A 50 -9.38 20.91 -0.67
N VAL A 51 -10.06 19.87 -0.18
CA VAL A 51 -10.73 19.88 1.11
C VAL A 51 -9.69 19.83 2.24
N ALA A 52 -9.42 20.98 2.86
CA ALA A 52 -8.55 21.09 4.03
C ALA A 52 -9.28 20.73 5.33
N ARG A 53 -10.60 20.92 5.36
CA ARG A 53 -11.47 20.47 6.46
C ARG A 53 -12.83 20.05 5.89
N ASN A 54 -13.25 18.84 6.27
CA ASN A 54 -14.58 18.34 5.94
C ASN A 54 -15.67 19.16 6.63
N CYS A 55 -16.87 19.15 6.05
CA CYS A 55 -18.05 19.66 6.75
C CYS A 55 -18.42 18.71 7.90
N SER A 56 -19.03 19.25 8.95
CA SER A 56 -19.48 18.49 10.10
C SER A 56 -20.73 19.11 10.71
N GLU A 57 -21.53 18.27 11.35
CA GLU A 57 -22.69 18.69 12.13
C GLU A 57 -22.46 18.25 13.58
N ALA A 58 -22.38 19.21 14.50
CA ALA A 58 -22.21 18.94 15.93
C ALA A 58 -23.14 19.82 16.75
N HIS A 59 -24.01 19.21 17.56
CA HIS A 59 -24.95 19.89 18.47
C HIS A 59 -25.83 20.95 17.77
N GLY A 60 -26.29 20.68 16.55
CA GLY A 60 -27.08 21.61 15.74
C GLY A 60 -26.28 22.72 15.06
N LEU A 61 -24.97 22.79 15.28
CA LEU A 61 -24.07 23.69 14.57
C LEU A 61 -23.49 23.00 13.33
N HIS A 62 -23.75 23.58 12.16
CA HIS A 62 -23.23 23.12 10.89
C HIS A 62 -21.93 23.86 10.56
N THR A 63 -20.83 23.11 10.43
CA THR A 63 -19.55 23.62 9.92
C THR A 63 -19.45 23.27 8.45
N GLY A 64 -19.27 24.27 7.58
CA GLY A 64 -19.09 24.05 6.15
C GLY A 64 -17.72 23.44 5.80
N VAL A 65 -17.54 23.13 4.51
CA VAL A 65 -16.24 22.69 3.97
C VAL A 65 -15.26 23.85 3.95
N LEU A 66 -14.02 23.60 4.37
CA LEU A 66 -12.91 24.52 4.16
C LEU A 66 -12.08 24.05 2.98
N CYS A 67 -12.08 24.86 1.92
CA CYS A 67 -11.29 24.62 0.72
C CYS A 67 -10.01 25.47 0.77
N ASN A 68 -8.88 24.85 0.46
CA ASN A 68 -7.62 25.54 0.30
C ASN A 68 -7.10 25.36 -1.13
N PRO A 69 -6.40 26.37 -1.69
CA PRO A 69 -5.80 26.25 -3.01
C PRO A 69 -4.65 25.24 -3.00
N CYS A 70 -4.59 24.44 -4.06
CA CYS A 70 -3.50 23.49 -4.27
C CYS A 70 -2.15 24.22 -4.33
N ARG A 71 -1.18 23.70 -3.57
CA ARG A 71 0.18 24.23 -3.58
C ARG A 71 0.83 23.97 -4.95
N ARG A 72 1.61 24.96 -5.42
CA ARG A 72 2.46 24.83 -6.62
C ARG A 72 3.92 24.65 -6.22
N CYS A 73 4.48 23.47 -6.45
CA CYS A 73 5.87 23.14 -6.08
C CYS A 73 6.92 23.98 -6.82
N GLU A 74 6.63 24.37 -8.08
CA GLU A 74 7.55 25.12 -8.93
C GLU A 74 7.95 26.48 -8.35
N LYS A 75 7.05 27.16 -7.64
CA LYS A 75 7.34 28.44 -6.98
C LYS A 75 8.46 28.34 -5.95
N ASN A 76 8.67 27.15 -5.39
CA ASN A 76 9.64 26.91 -4.33
C ASN A 76 10.88 26.15 -4.83
N GLY A 77 11.02 25.94 -6.15
CA GLY A 77 12.11 25.15 -6.73
C GLY A 77 12.03 23.65 -6.41
N GLU A 78 10.88 23.19 -5.92
CA GLU A 78 10.59 21.80 -5.58
C GLU A 78 10.00 21.07 -6.79
N ILE A 79 10.07 19.74 -6.77
CA ILE A 79 9.42 18.89 -7.78
C ILE A 79 8.11 18.33 -7.23
N THR A 80 7.11 18.24 -8.09
CA THR A 80 5.84 17.58 -7.78
C THR A 80 6.07 16.07 -7.67
N VAL A 81 5.71 15.50 -6.52
CA VAL A 81 5.73 14.06 -6.27
C VAL A 81 4.36 13.46 -6.57
N SER A 82 3.31 14.12 -6.09
CA SER A 82 1.93 13.76 -6.38
C SER A 82 1.11 15.00 -6.70
N ASN A 83 0.20 14.85 -7.67
CA ASN A 83 -0.72 15.91 -8.03
C ASN A 83 -1.75 16.14 -6.92
N CYS A 84 -2.28 17.37 -6.87
CA CYS A 84 -3.40 17.71 -6.01
C CYS A 84 -4.64 16.89 -6.39
N THR A 85 -5.44 16.55 -5.39
CA THR A 85 -6.74 15.92 -5.57
C THR A 85 -7.79 16.68 -4.77
N GLN A 86 -9.06 16.33 -4.94
CA GLN A 86 -10.15 16.90 -4.16
C GLN A 86 -9.93 16.81 -2.63
N PHE A 87 -9.23 15.79 -2.15
CA PHE A 87 -9.08 15.52 -0.71
C PHE A 87 -7.62 15.57 -0.23
N SER A 88 -6.69 15.97 -1.09
CA SER A 88 -5.27 16.01 -0.74
C SER A 88 -4.55 17.11 -1.50
N ASP A 89 -3.73 17.89 -0.78
CA ASP A 89 -2.83 18.87 -1.39
C ASP A 89 -1.76 18.20 -2.27
N THR A 90 -1.13 19.00 -3.12
CA THR A 90 0.05 18.62 -3.91
C THR A 90 1.20 18.24 -2.98
N GLN A 91 1.78 17.05 -3.16
CA GLN A 91 3.02 16.71 -2.46
C GLN A 91 4.22 17.23 -3.24
N CYS A 92 5.03 18.04 -2.58
CA CYS A 92 6.27 18.58 -3.10
C CYS A 92 7.47 17.90 -2.44
N SER A 93 8.56 17.72 -3.19
CA SER A 93 9.84 17.26 -2.66
C SER A 93 10.97 18.14 -3.16
N SER A 94 11.96 18.37 -2.29
CA SER A 94 13.14 19.12 -2.68
C SER A 94 14.05 18.27 -3.56
N ARG A 95 14.65 18.91 -4.58
CA ARG A 95 15.66 18.24 -5.43
C ARG A 95 16.88 17.76 -4.63
N ILE A 96 17.13 18.35 -3.46
CA ILE A 96 18.28 18.06 -2.60
C ILE A 96 18.08 16.73 -1.86
N HIS A 97 16.87 16.46 -1.34
CA HIS A 97 16.58 15.24 -0.58
C HIS A 97 16.71 13.96 -1.42
N ARG A 98 16.32 14.01 -2.71
CA ARG A 98 16.41 12.83 -3.61
C ARG A 98 17.85 12.43 -3.90
N LYS A 99 18.76 13.41 -4.04
CA LYS A 99 20.19 13.13 -4.22
C LYS A 99 20.80 12.50 -2.96
N VAL A 100 20.46 13.02 -1.77
CA VAL A 100 20.98 12.47 -0.51
C VAL A 100 20.48 11.05 -0.28
N GLN A 101 19.18 10.77 -0.45
CA GLN A 101 18.65 9.40 -0.28
C GLN A 101 19.28 8.37 -1.24
N GLN A 102 19.54 8.74 -2.51
CA GLN A 102 20.26 7.85 -3.42
C GLN A 102 21.69 7.56 -2.97
N ILE A 103 22.39 8.55 -2.42
CA ILE A 103 23.76 8.40 -1.95
C ILE A 103 23.80 7.54 -0.66
N THR A 104 22.87 7.75 0.28
CA THR A 104 22.85 7.00 1.55
C THR A 104 22.50 5.52 1.35
N LEU A 105 21.62 5.19 0.38
CA LEU A 105 21.22 3.80 0.13
C LEU A 105 22.35 2.98 -0.53
N TYR A 106 23.14 3.59 -1.42
CA TYR A 106 24.29 2.92 -2.04
C TYR A 106 25.53 2.89 -1.14
N GLY A 107 25.72 3.90 -0.29
CA GLY A 107 26.88 3.99 0.61
C GLY A 107 26.89 2.96 1.75
N CYS A 108 25.71 2.61 2.30
CA CYS A 108 25.64 1.59 3.35
C CYS A 108 25.73 0.15 2.81
N SER A 109 25.32 -0.08 1.57
CA SER A 109 25.33 -1.42 0.96
C SER A 109 26.75 -1.95 0.75
N SER A 110 27.70 -1.11 0.34
CA SER A 110 29.09 -1.52 0.10
C SER A 110 29.84 -1.90 1.38
N VAL A 111 29.59 -1.18 2.48
CA VAL A 111 30.21 -1.48 3.79
C VAL A 111 29.68 -2.80 4.35
N ILE A 112 28.36 -3.01 4.29
CA ILE A 112 27.74 -4.27 4.75
C ILE A 112 28.23 -5.44 3.89
N ALA A 113 28.29 -5.28 2.56
CA ALA A 113 28.82 -6.31 1.67
C ALA A 113 30.29 -6.64 1.97
N ALA A 114 31.13 -5.64 2.21
CA ALA A 114 32.54 -5.85 2.56
C ALA A 114 32.70 -6.61 3.89
N VAL A 115 31.91 -6.27 4.91
CA VAL A 115 31.93 -6.94 6.22
C VAL A 115 31.46 -8.40 6.09
N VAL A 116 30.39 -8.65 5.32
CA VAL A 116 29.89 -10.01 5.07
C VAL A 116 30.93 -10.84 4.32
N MET A 117 31.55 -10.28 3.27
CA MET A 117 32.60 -10.98 2.52
C MET A 117 33.82 -11.29 3.40
N LEU A 118 34.25 -10.36 4.26
CA LEU A 118 35.31 -10.60 5.23
C LEU A 118 34.96 -11.72 6.22
N ALA A 119 33.74 -11.73 6.75
CA ALA A 119 33.29 -12.77 7.67
C ALA A 119 33.28 -14.16 7.00
N VAL A 120 32.84 -14.25 5.74
CA VAL A 120 32.85 -15.50 4.96
C VAL A 120 34.29 -15.98 4.72
N ILE A 121 35.21 -15.08 4.37
CA ILE A 121 36.63 -15.42 4.17
C ILE A 121 37.25 -15.93 5.46
N VAL A 122 37.02 -15.25 6.59
CA VAL A 122 37.54 -15.66 7.90
C VAL A 122 36.99 -17.03 8.30
N ALA A 123 35.70 -17.28 8.11
CA ALA A 123 35.08 -18.57 8.37
C ALA A 123 35.71 -19.67 7.51
N ALA A 124 35.87 -19.44 6.20
CA ALA A 124 36.51 -20.39 5.29
C ALA A 124 37.96 -20.69 5.72
N CYS A 125 38.75 -19.67 6.06
CA CYS A 125 40.11 -19.86 6.56
C CYS A 125 40.16 -20.67 7.87
N TYR A 126 39.21 -20.44 8.78
CA TYR A 126 39.11 -21.16 10.05
C TYR A 126 38.78 -22.64 9.82
N PHE A 127 37.80 -22.95 8.96
CA PHE A 127 37.46 -24.33 8.59
C PHE A 127 38.63 -25.03 7.89
N CYS A 128 39.32 -24.38 6.94
CA CYS A 128 40.50 -24.96 6.28
C CYS A 128 41.64 -25.25 7.26
N ARG A 129 41.83 -24.41 8.30
CA ARG A 129 42.83 -24.65 9.35
C ARG A 129 42.48 -25.89 10.17
N ILE A 130 41.22 -26.04 10.58
CA ILE A 130 40.75 -27.22 11.33
C ILE A 130 40.89 -28.50 10.51
N SER A 131 40.50 -28.48 9.23
CA SER A 131 40.64 -29.64 8.34
C SER A 131 42.10 -30.06 8.14
N LYS A 132 43.03 -29.10 8.04
CA LYS A 132 44.47 -29.40 7.96
C LYS A 132 45.05 -29.94 9.26
N SER A 133 44.53 -29.54 10.41
CA SER A 133 44.95 -30.06 11.71
C SER A 133 44.44 -31.49 11.97
N ALA A 134 43.38 -31.93 11.29
CA ALA A 134 42.85 -33.29 11.40
C ALA A 134 43.59 -34.33 10.53
N GLU A 135 44.44 -33.91 9.59
CA GLU A 135 45.13 -34.82 8.66
C GLU A 135 46.61 -35.06 9.01
N SER A 136 47.09 -34.55 10.16
CA SER A 136 48.50 -34.68 10.59
C SER A 136 48.72 -35.61 11.79
N ASP A 137 47.78 -36.50 12.11
CA ASP A 137 47.98 -37.60 13.06
C ASP A 137 47.46 -38.91 12.45
N GLY A 138 48.17 -39.44 11.45
CA GLY A 138 47.76 -40.63 10.72
C GLY A 138 48.85 -41.28 9.88
N SER A 139 50.09 -41.33 10.39
CA SER A 139 51.16 -42.14 9.79
C SER A 139 51.80 -43.02 10.86
N SER A 140 51.33 -44.27 10.99
CA SER A 140 52.12 -45.34 11.61
C SER A 140 51.63 -46.74 11.20
N ALA A 141 52.37 -47.33 10.26
CA ALA A 141 52.80 -48.73 10.12
C ALA A 141 51.79 -49.91 10.09
N GLY A 142 52.00 -50.76 9.06
CA GLY A 142 51.58 -52.17 8.92
C GLY A 142 50.42 -52.37 7.94
N GLU A 143 50.45 -53.19 6.90
CA GLU A 143 51.36 -54.13 6.24
C GLU A 143 50.75 -54.40 4.83
N PRO A 144 51.49 -54.88 3.82
CA PRO A 144 50.91 -55.21 2.52
C PRO A 144 50.50 -56.69 2.47
N PHE A 145 49.19 -56.98 2.46
CA PHE A 145 48.72 -58.31 2.05
C PHE A 145 48.60 -58.37 0.52
N HIS A 146 49.56 -59.07 -0.08
CA HIS A 146 49.53 -59.56 -1.45
C HIS A 146 48.42 -60.60 -1.64
N ILE A 147 47.59 -60.44 -2.67
CA ILE A 147 46.75 -61.51 -3.24
C ILE A 147 46.80 -61.41 -4.77
N SER A 148 47.56 -62.31 -5.40
CA SER A 148 47.04 -63.26 -6.41
C SER A 148 48.18 -64.05 -7.09
N ILE A 149 48.15 -65.37 -6.86
CA ILE A 149 48.77 -66.52 -7.56
C ILE A 149 50.30 -66.54 -7.65
#